data_AF-A0A6G0VT28-F1
#
_entry.id   AF-A0A6G0VT28-F1
#
_cell.length_a   1.000
_cell.length_b   1.000
_cell.length_c   1.000
_cell.angle_alpha   90.00
_cell.angle_beta   90.00
_cell.angle_gamma   90.00
#
_symmetry.space_group_name_H-M   'P 1'
#
loop_
_entity.id
_entity.type
_entity.pdbx_description
1 polymer ?
#
loop_
_entity_poly.entity_id
_entity_poly.type
_entity_poly.pdbx_seq_one_letter_code
_entity_poly.pdbx_strand_id
1 'polypeptide(L)'
;MEWSNDLIVEFLELYEKESCIWNPSDPRHKNRNHVQDSWRSISDSLSIKLPISELKKKKDSLMSTYRKLASKVRASKKTGSGLDDVYKPDWFAYEKMAKFLHAVVQPRITITSE
;
A
#
# COMPACT_ATOMS: atom_id res chain seq x y z
N MET A 1 8.98 17.59 7.97
CA MET A 1 7.77 17.21 8.72
C MET A 1 7.94 15.79 9.21
N GLU A 2 7.76 15.58 10.52
CA GLU A 2 7.78 14.24 11.11
C GLU A 2 6.41 13.58 10.99
N TRP A 3 6.41 12.34 10.52
CA TRP A 3 5.21 11.52 10.46
C TRP A 3 5.26 10.52 11.61
N SER A 4 4.43 10.74 12.62
CA SER A 4 4.29 9.81 13.74
C SER A 4 3.66 8.49 13.29
N ASN A 5 3.90 7.41 14.02
CA ASN A 5 3.31 6.09 13.72
C ASN A 5 1.78 6.15 13.68
N ASP A 6 1.17 6.89 14.61
CA ASP A 6 -0.29 7.10 14.68
C ASP A 6 -0.85 7.75 13.41
N LEU A 7 -0.23 8.85 12.97
CA LEU A 7 -0.58 9.52 11.73
C LEU A 7 -0.39 8.63 10.49
N ILE A 8 0.65 7.78 10.48
CA ILE A 8 0.86 6.81 9.41
C ILE A 8 -0.25 5.77 9.40
N VAL A 9 -0.69 5.30 10.58
CA VAL A 9 -1.79 4.36 10.71
C VAL A 9 -3.09 4.97 10.19
N GLU A 10 -3.43 6.19 10.64
CA GLU A 10 -4.62 6.92 10.20
C GLU A 10 -4.60 7.14 8.67
N PHE A 11 -3.45 7.57 8.14
CA PHE A 11 -3.26 7.71 6.70
C PHE A 11 -3.49 6.41 5.94
N LEU A 12 -2.95 5.29 6.43
CA LEU A 12 -3.11 3.99 5.79
C LEU A 12 -4.57 3.50 5.81
N GLU A 13 -5.31 3.78 6.88
CA GLU A 13 -6.73 3.40 6.99
C GLU A 13 -7.62 4.18 6.02
N LEU A 14 -7.36 5.48 5.83
CA LEU A 14 -8.01 6.28 4.80
C LEU A 14 -7.59 5.84 3.40
N TYR A 15 -6.30 5.55 3.22
CA TYR A 15 -5.76 5.08 1.95
C TYR A 15 -6.34 3.72 1.51
N GLU A 16 -6.54 2.78 2.45
CA GLU A 16 -7.19 1.48 2.19
C GLU A 16 -8.58 1.67 1.57
N LYS A 17 -9.36 2.64 2.06
CA LYS A 17 -10.72 2.95 1.57
C LYS A 17 -10.70 3.53 0.15
N GLU A 18 -9.71 4.35 -0.17
CA GLU A 18 -9.55 5.01 -1.47
C GLU A 18 -8.86 4.11 -2.51
N SER A 19 -9.53 3.00 -2.86
CA SER A 19 -9.06 2.01 -3.84
C SER A 19 -8.67 2.60 -5.20
N CYS A 20 -9.32 3.68 -5.65
CA CYS A 20 -8.96 4.36 -6.89
C CYS A 20 -7.53 4.95 -6.87
N ILE A 21 -6.91 5.15 -5.71
CA ILE A 21 -5.53 5.65 -5.63
C ILE A 21 -4.52 4.52 -5.83
N TRP A 22 -4.74 3.35 -5.25
CA TRP A 22 -3.74 2.28 -5.17
C TRP A 22 -4.04 1.05 -6.00
N ASN A 23 -5.30 0.83 -6.38
CA ASN A 23 -5.72 -0.32 -7.16
C ASN A 23 -5.77 0.04 -8.65
N PRO A 24 -4.82 -0.46 -9.48
CA PRO A 24 -4.84 -0.23 -10.92
C PRO A 24 -6.01 -0.93 -11.62
N SER A 25 -6.64 -1.91 -10.97
CA SER A 25 -7.83 -2.60 -11.49
C SER A 25 -9.11 -1.81 -11.24
N ASP A 26 -9.08 -0.77 -10.39
CA ASP A 26 -10.25 0.08 -10.18
C ASP A 26 -10.46 0.97 -11.43
N PRO A 27 -11.65 0.96 -12.05
CA PRO A 27 -11.92 1.79 -13.23
C PRO A 27 -11.74 3.30 -12.96
N ARG A 28 -11.94 3.74 -11.71
CA ARG A 28 -11.75 5.13 -11.27
C ARG A 28 -10.28 5.49 -11.13
N HIS A 29 -9.35 4.53 -11.08
CA HIS A 29 -7.91 4.80 -11.07
C HIS A 29 -7.44 5.55 -12.31
N LYS A 30 -8.08 5.30 -13.46
CA LYS A 30 -7.79 6.02 -14.71
C LYS A 30 -8.35 7.45 -14.71
N ASN A 31 -9.29 7.74 -13.82
CA ASN A 31 -9.94 9.04 -13.73
C ASN A 31 -9.15 9.97 -12.80
N ARG A 32 -8.40 10.89 -13.40
CA ARG A 32 -7.57 11.87 -12.66
C ARG A 32 -8.37 12.71 -11.69
N ASN A 33 -9.60 13.07 -12.02
CA ASN A 33 -10.46 13.89 -11.16
C ASN A 33 -10.85 13.13 -9.90
N HIS A 34 -11.28 11.87 -10.04
CA HIS A 34 -11.59 11.02 -8.89
C HIS A 34 -10.36 10.77 -8.02
N VAL A 35 -9.21 10.44 -8.63
CA VAL A 35 -7.98 10.24 -7.86
C VAL A 35 -7.61 11.50 -7.08
N GLN A 36 -7.75 12.68 -7.69
CA GLN A 36 -7.48 13.95 -7.02
C GLN A 36 -8.48 14.24 -5.89
N ASP A 37 -9.75 13.95 -6.09
CA ASP A 37 -10.79 14.10 -5.08
C ASP A 37 -10.55 13.17 -3.88
N SER A 38 -10.20 11.91 -4.13
CA SER A 38 -9.81 10.96 -3.09
C SER A 38 -8.61 11.44 -2.28
N TRP A 39 -7.58 12.00 -2.93
CA TRP A 39 -6.45 12.61 -2.20
C TRP A 39 -6.88 13.80 -1.34
N ARG A 40 -7.84 14.62 -1.82
CA ARG A 40 -8.41 15.70 -1.02
C ARG A 40 -9.21 15.16 0.16
N SER A 41 -10.01 14.11 -0.04
CA SER A 41 -10.77 13.48 1.02
C SER A 41 -9.87 12.95 2.13
N ILE A 42 -8.76 12.27 1.77
CA ILE A 42 -7.74 11.85 2.75
C ILE A 42 -7.16 13.07 3.48
N SER A 43 -6.77 14.11 2.75
CA SER A 43 -6.21 15.33 3.35
C SER A 43 -7.15 16.02 4.33
N ASP A 44 -8.46 15.96 4.09
CA ASP A 44 -9.47 16.61 4.92
C ASP A 44 -9.89 15.73 6.11
N SER A 45 -9.87 14.41 5.93
CA SER A 45 -10.22 13.43 6.96
C SER A 45 -9.10 13.19 7.98
N LEU A 46 -7.84 13.47 7.63
CA LEU A 46 -6.72 13.36 8.55
C LEU A 46 -6.86 14.35 9.70
N SER A 47 -6.45 13.92 10.90
CA SER A 47 -6.35 14.78 12.09
C SER A 47 -5.52 16.06 11.86
N ILE A 48 -4.57 16.01 10.92
CA ILE A 48 -3.81 17.19 10.47
C ILE A 48 -4.01 17.46 8.98
N LYS A 49 -4.18 18.74 8.63
CA LYS A 49 -4.26 19.17 7.23
C LYS A 49 -2.88 19.12 6.58
N LEU A 50 -2.70 18.15 5.69
CA LEU A 50 -1.47 17.98 4.91
C LEU A 50 -1.72 18.23 3.44
N PRO A 51 -0.84 18.95 2.73
CA PRO A 51 -0.99 19.11 1.30
C PRO A 51 -0.86 17.74 0.60
N ILE A 52 -1.63 17.56 -0.47
CA ILE A 52 -1.64 16.32 -1.28
C ILE A 52 -0.24 15.93 -1.74
N SER A 53 0.65 16.89 -1.98
CA SER A 53 2.06 16.65 -2.32
C SER A 53 2.80 15.87 -1.24
N GLU A 54 2.59 16.18 0.03
CA GLU A 54 3.21 15.50 1.17
C GLU A 54 2.59 14.11 1.37
N LEU A 55 1.27 13.98 1.20
CA LEU A 55 0.59 12.67 1.22
C LEU A 55 1.16 11.72 0.16
N LYS A 56 1.36 12.23 -1.06
CA LYS A 56 1.95 11.46 -2.17
C LYS A 56 3.39 11.04 -1.85
N LYS A 57 4.23 11.99 -1.40
CA LYS A 57 5.62 11.68 -0.99
C LYS A 57 5.64 10.61 0.10
N LYS A 58 4.76 10.72 1.10
CA LYS A 58 4.70 9.74 2.19
C LYS A 58 4.27 8.38 1.67
N LYS A 59 3.24 8.31 0.84
CA LYS A 59 2.82 7.09 0.16
C LYS A 59 3.96 6.45 -0.63
N ASP A 60 4.75 7.22 -1.37
CA ASP A 60 5.86 6.67 -2.15
C ASP A 60 6.99 6.14 -1.24
N SER A 61 7.28 6.84 -0.14
CA SER A 61 8.21 6.37 0.89
C SER A 61 7.75 5.03 1.50
N LEU A 62 6.47 4.93 1.90
CA LEU A 62 5.88 3.71 2.46
C LEU A 62 5.91 2.56 1.43
N MET A 63 5.51 2.83 0.18
CA MET A 63 5.52 1.84 -0.90
C MET A 63 6.93 1.33 -1.22
N SER A 64 7.95 2.20 -1.15
CA SER A 64 9.35 1.81 -1.35
C SER A 64 9.79 0.77 -0.33
N THR A 65 9.51 1.02 0.95
CA THR A 65 9.80 0.08 2.04
C THR A 65 8.98 -1.20 1.90
N TYR A 66 7.66 -1.09 1.64
CA TYR A 66 6.78 -2.24 1.43
C TYR A 66 7.28 -3.15 0.32
N ARG A 67 7.63 -2.61 -0.87
CA ARG A 67 8.12 -3.41 -2.00
C ARG A 67 9.41 -4.16 -1.67
N LYS A 68 10.34 -3.52 -0.94
CA LYS A 68 11.58 -4.16 -0.49
C LYS A 68 11.28 -5.34 0.44
N LEU A 69 10.42 -5.13 1.44
CA LEU A 69 10.03 -6.18 2.39
C LEU A 69 9.26 -7.30 1.69
N ALA A 70 8.26 -6.97 0.87
CA ALA A 70 7.47 -7.94 0.11
C ALA A 70 8.35 -8.78 -0.83
N SER A 71 9.39 -8.19 -1.45
CA SER A 71 10.39 -8.92 -2.24
C SER A 71 11.15 -9.93 -1.38
N LYS A 72 11.63 -9.54 -0.19
CA LYS A 72 12.30 -10.44 0.75
C LYS A 72 11.40 -11.59 1.20
N VAL A 73 10.14 -11.30 1.56
CA VAL A 73 9.14 -12.31 1.93
C VAL A 73 8.92 -13.30 0.77
N ARG A 74 8.82 -12.82 -0.47
CA ARG A 74 8.68 -13.68 -1.65
C ARG A 74 9.91 -14.52 -1.93
N ALA A 75 11.10 -13.94 -1.81
CA ALA A 75 12.36 -14.65 -2.03
C ALA A 75 12.51 -15.80 -1.03
N SER A 76 12.25 -15.52 0.25
CA SER A 76 12.28 -16.52 1.34
C SER A 76 11.26 -17.64 1.11
N LYS A 77 10.06 -17.36 0.55
CA LYS A 77 9.09 -18.39 0.16
C LYS A 77 9.53 -19.24 -1.04
N LYS A 78 10.33 -18.70 -1.97
CA LYS A 78 10.72 -19.38 -3.23
C LYS A 78 11.88 -20.36 -3.04
N THR A 79 12.73 -20.17 -2.04
CA THR A 79 13.98 -20.91 -1.88
C THR A 79 13.85 -22.30 -1.25
N GLY A 80 12.64 -22.78 -0.95
CA GLY A 80 12.44 -24.18 -0.52
C GLY A 80 13.08 -24.57 0.82
N SER A 81 13.65 -23.62 1.57
CA SER A 81 13.96 -23.82 2.98
C SER A 81 12.64 -23.93 3.73
N GLY A 82 12.53 -24.92 4.63
CA GLY A 82 11.27 -25.37 5.23
C GLY A 82 10.34 -24.26 5.73
N LEU A 83 9.05 -24.60 5.84
CA LEU A 83 7.90 -23.77 6.23
C LEU A 83 8.09 -22.83 7.45
N ASP A 84 9.19 -22.96 8.18
CA ASP A 84 9.50 -22.24 9.41
C ASP A 84 10.27 -20.91 9.20
N ASP A 85 10.98 -20.73 8.07
CA ASP A 85 11.90 -19.59 7.86
C ASP A 85 11.35 -18.52 6.90
N VAL A 86 10.03 -18.26 6.95
CA VAL A 86 9.45 -17.15 6.18
C VAL A 86 9.84 -15.84 6.85
N TYR A 87 10.63 -15.00 6.17
CA TYR A 87 11.00 -13.67 6.67
C TYR A 87 9.76 -12.89 7.09
N LYS A 88 9.65 -12.58 8.39
CA LYS A 88 8.58 -11.73 8.94
C LYS A 88 9.12 -10.31 9.08
N PRO A 89 8.64 -9.36 8.26
CA PRO A 89 9.09 -7.98 8.40
C PRO A 89 8.57 -7.35 9.70
N ASP A 90 9.49 -6.88 10.53
CA ASP A 90 9.23 -6.15 11.79
C ASP A 90 8.83 -4.68 11.53
N TRP A 91 7.96 -4.43 10.56
CA TRP A 91 7.54 -3.08 10.23
C TRP A 91 6.05 -2.94 10.50
N PHE A 92 5.69 -2.08 11.46
CA PHE A 92 4.31 -1.90 11.92
C PHE A 92 3.30 -1.59 10.79
N ALA A 93 3.74 -0.88 9.75
CA ALA A 93 2.91 -0.55 8.59
C ALA A 93 2.82 -1.68 7.57
N TYR A 94 3.71 -2.68 7.62
CA TYR A 94 3.74 -3.76 6.65
C TYR A 94 2.45 -4.56 6.66
N GLU A 95 1.96 -4.99 7.83
CA GLU A 95 0.74 -5.80 7.91
C GLU A 95 -0.49 -5.04 7.40
N LYS A 96 -0.64 -3.76 7.80
CA LYS A 96 -1.71 -2.89 7.31
C LYS A 96 -1.65 -2.73 5.78
N MET A 97 -0.46 -2.46 5.23
CA MET A 97 -0.28 -2.34 3.77
C MET A 97 -0.50 -3.66 3.05
N ALA A 98 0.00 -4.77 3.59
CA ALA A 98 -0.14 -6.10 3.01
C ALA A 98 -1.61 -6.50 2.90
N LYS A 99 -2.44 -6.15 3.87
CA LYS A 99 -3.87 -6.50 3.90
C LYS A 99 -4.61 -6.15 2.60
N PHE A 100 -4.35 -4.97 2.03
CA PHE A 100 -5.02 -4.51 0.80
C PHE A 100 -4.11 -4.53 -0.44
N LEU A 101 -2.79 -4.37 -0.30
CA LEU A 101 -1.87 -4.39 -1.44
C LEU A 101 -1.45 -5.79 -1.88
N HIS A 102 -1.55 -6.81 -1.01
CA HIS A 102 -1.09 -8.15 -1.36
C HIS A 102 -1.86 -8.69 -2.58
N ALA A 103 -3.15 -8.38 -2.72
CA ALA A 103 -3.96 -8.77 -3.88
C ALA A 103 -3.54 -8.06 -5.18
N VAL A 104 -3.03 -6.83 -5.10
CA VAL A 104 -2.64 -6.01 -6.28
C VAL A 104 -1.21 -6.30 -6.72
N VAL A 105 -0.31 -6.61 -5.78
CA VAL A 105 1.11 -6.82 -6.08
C VAL A 105 1.38 -8.28 -6.49
N GLN A 106 0.43 -9.20 -6.34
CA GLN A 106 0.51 -10.52 -6.95
C GLN A 106 0.33 -10.36 -8.48
N PRO A 107 1.25 -10.87 -9.32
CA PRO A 107 0.99 -10.90 -10.75
C PRO A 107 -0.30 -11.69 -10.97
N ARG A 108 -1.24 -11.08 -11.69
CA ARG A 108 -2.47 -11.73 -12.14
C ARG A 108 -2.06 -13.04 -12.78
N ILE A 109 -2.30 -14.16 -12.10
CA ILE A 109 -2.24 -15.46 -12.73
C ILE A 109 -3.42 -15.43 -13.69
N THR A 110 -3.18 -15.13 -14.96
CA THR A 110 -4.12 -15.47 -16.02
C THR A 110 -4.22 -16.98 -15.95
N ILE A 111 -5.29 -17.46 -15.31
CA ILE A 111 -5.77 -18.81 -15.51
C ILE A 111 -6.19 -18.82 -16.98
N THR A 112 -5.26 -19.18 -17.85
CA THR A 112 -5.59 -19.63 -19.19
C THR A 112 -6.26 -20.97 -18.96
N SER A 113 -7.59 -20.96 -18.89
CA SER A 113 -8.37 -22.18 -19.00
C SER A 113 -8.23 -22.67 -20.43
N GLU A 114 -7.51 -23.78 -20.62
CA GLU A 114 -7.68 -24.68 -21.77
C GLU A 114 -8.84 -25.64 -21.51
#